data_AF-A0A816G806-F1
#
_entry.id   AF-A0A816G806-F1
#
_cell.length_a   1.000
_cell.length_b   1.000
_cell.length_c   1.000
_cell.angle_alpha   90.00
_cell.angle_beta   90.00
_cell.angle_gamma   90.00
#
_symmetry.space_group_name_H-M   'P 1'
#
loop_
_entity.id
_entity.type
_entity.pdbx_description
1 polymer ?
#
loop_
_entity_poly.entity_id
_entity_poly.type
_entity_poly.pdbx_seq_one_letter_code
_entity_poly.pdbx_strand_id
1 'polypeptide(L)'
;KHTQITNNLSDDDIIIILKYFNDFLTSGFQGNFQKLRELKIYKPLWGIASTDDKQQPIQQCCSLENFAHVYILNEEWSNIIRRSFKRNFFTEQFHEKKTVLLMQKKIEPLSKIFTHIRFIIPSDMEIFSQLCLPHFRKLDVRSQANLLKYFTDDIDDKLFQHEKDQCRKQLHDHLEIFTQSANNHHHHEHLHRTMGSSRSSRDPPEICPIFELYDPHIKNIRSILDVHHFPDEQFHTPTMLKFLKECGLRSYIPTDKCKQIMESIQLNVKQEGWTNELRKRSKYLYEHLLTNWTRYDNSILDYKFLEPHQMHFESDDLMQLHEQYTNSSDNINPAEHFRHTCIKLSDGELLKDARLCWTSSYLLPEFVRLEQYDDFSEKQQPIEQNALDFFKLNKKPSYALVQKNLSNLAKKFSLKYHKINNNPKSSPTVIPQQGTDDILISVLKTIYHYFQYEIKHERRAEIYKELEDRECIYSRTRRQFLHGKYFCLNLPIADEIPPFLFSLDQDFHEYKEFFLHIGVQADPHPMLYGDILRKLSKVCDQDYLNSNELCKSLKAMECFFKYLAINSTINSQTKLPGLYLVTNDFKLVKSNDIVIMDDKSKLDYMTKLVHDKFMFN
;
A
#
# COMPACT_ATOMS: atom_id res chain seq x y z
N LYS A 1 -3.00 -20.86 -76.63
CA LYS A 1 -4.22 -21.67 -76.37
C LYS A 1 -5.04 -21.22 -75.13
N HIS A 2 -4.65 -20.17 -74.40
CA HIS A 2 -5.54 -19.45 -73.47
C HIS A 2 -5.50 -17.95 -73.79
N THR A 3 -6.22 -17.55 -74.84
CA THR A 3 -6.42 -16.14 -75.28
C THR A 3 -7.75 -15.57 -74.76
N GLN A 4 -8.20 -16.04 -73.58
CA GLN A 4 -9.33 -15.45 -72.85
C GLN A 4 -8.83 -14.94 -71.50
N ILE A 5 -7.77 -14.15 -71.51
CA ILE A 5 -7.18 -13.59 -70.30
C ILE A 5 -7.07 -12.08 -70.51
N THR A 6 -7.91 -11.34 -69.79
CA THR A 6 -8.02 -9.87 -69.61
C THR A 6 -8.93 -9.06 -70.54
N ASN A 7 -10.01 -8.54 -69.98
CA ASN A 7 -10.81 -7.45 -70.54
C ASN A 7 -10.11 -6.06 -70.47
N ASN A 8 -8.81 -5.99 -70.16
CA ASN A 8 -8.10 -4.72 -69.90
C ASN A 8 -6.71 -4.61 -70.54
N LEU A 9 -6.22 -5.63 -71.25
CA LEU A 9 -4.95 -5.57 -71.97
C LEU A 9 -5.20 -6.08 -73.39
N SER A 10 -4.74 -5.34 -74.39
CA SER A 10 -4.80 -5.80 -75.78
C SER A 10 -3.83 -6.97 -76.00
N ASP A 11 -4.07 -7.78 -77.04
CA ASP A 11 -3.12 -8.83 -77.44
C ASP A 11 -1.73 -8.25 -77.72
N ASP A 12 -1.66 -7.01 -78.21
CA ASP A 12 -0.41 -6.27 -78.41
C ASP A 12 0.28 -5.95 -77.08
N ASP A 13 -0.45 -5.56 -76.04
CA ASP A 13 0.11 -5.32 -74.70
C ASP A 13 0.68 -6.61 -74.11
N ILE A 14 -0.01 -7.74 -74.28
CA ILE A 14 0.44 -9.05 -73.83
C ILE A 14 1.70 -9.48 -74.58
N ILE A 15 1.74 -9.28 -75.91
CA ILE A 15 2.93 -9.56 -76.73
C ILE A 15 4.09 -8.65 -76.35
N ILE A 16 3.85 -7.37 -76.09
CA ILE A 16 4.89 -6.43 -75.63
C ILE A 16 5.43 -6.87 -74.27
N ILE A 17 4.56 -7.24 -73.32
CA ILE A 17 4.96 -7.74 -71.99
C ILE A 17 5.77 -9.03 -72.13
N LEU A 18 5.29 -10.02 -72.88
CA LEU A 18 5.97 -11.30 -73.08
C LEU A 18 7.27 -11.15 -73.85
N LYS A 19 7.33 -10.27 -74.85
CA LYS A 19 8.56 -9.95 -75.60
C LYS A 19 9.57 -9.25 -74.70
N TYR A 20 9.13 -8.32 -73.86
CA TYR A 20 10.01 -7.63 -72.91
C TYR A 20 10.55 -8.58 -71.85
N PHE A 21 9.72 -9.50 -71.33
CA PHE A 21 10.17 -10.53 -70.38
C PHE A 21 11.07 -11.56 -71.03
N ASN A 22 10.78 -11.99 -72.26
CA ASN A 22 11.66 -12.87 -73.03
C ASN A 22 13.01 -12.19 -73.25
N ASP A 23 13.02 -10.97 -73.79
CA ASP A 23 14.24 -10.19 -74.03
C ASP A 23 15.02 -9.93 -72.73
N PHE A 24 14.35 -9.70 -71.61
CA PHE A 24 14.95 -9.56 -70.27
C PHE A 24 15.57 -10.87 -69.76
N LEU A 25 14.87 -12.00 -69.87
CA LEU A 25 15.30 -13.31 -69.37
C LEU A 25 16.38 -13.97 -70.24
N THR A 26 16.31 -13.83 -71.57
CA THR A 26 17.27 -14.48 -72.49
C THR A 26 18.48 -13.62 -72.82
N SER A 27 18.40 -12.30 -72.67
CA SER A 27 19.40 -11.38 -73.24
C SER A 27 20.05 -10.43 -72.23
N GLY A 28 19.68 -10.48 -70.94
CA GLY A 28 20.25 -9.59 -69.92
C GLY A 28 20.02 -8.10 -70.26
N PHE A 29 18.79 -7.77 -70.65
CA PHE A 29 18.46 -6.53 -71.36
C PHE A 29 18.79 -5.24 -70.57
N GLN A 30 19.55 -4.32 -71.20
CA GLN A 30 19.90 -2.97 -70.69
C GLN A 30 18.89 -1.86 -71.10
N GLY A 31 17.62 -2.22 -71.30
CA GLY A 31 16.61 -1.32 -71.89
C GLY A 31 15.91 -0.40 -70.90
N ASN A 32 15.54 0.79 -71.39
CA ASN A 32 14.82 1.82 -70.66
C ASN A 32 13.35 1.40 -70.38
N PHE A 33 12.91 1.46 -69.11
CA PHE A 33 11.57 1.03 -68.63
C PHE A 33 10.39 1.93 -69.09
N GLN A 34 10.59 2.76 -70.11
CA GLN A 34 9.68 3.85 -70.47
C GLN A 34 8.34 3.35 -71.02
N LYS A 35 8.34 2.28 -71.85
CA LYS A 35 7.10 1.66 -72.37
C LYS A 35 6.29 0.93 -71.30
N LEU A 36 6.92 0.33 -70.29
CA LEU A 36 6.22 -0.27 -69.14
C LEU A 36 5.56 0.80 -68.25
N ARG A 37 6.13 2.01 -68.18
CA ARG A 37 5.50 3.17 -67.52
C ARG A 37 4.27 3.68 -68.29
N GLU A 38 4.33 3.70 -69.62
CA GLU A 38 3.25 4.13 -70.50
C GLU A 38 2.02 3.21 -70.42
N LEU A 39 2.24 1.91 -70.24
CA LEU A 39 1.17 0.93 -70.05
C LEU A 39 0.42 1.11 -68.71
N LYS A 40 0.88 1.97 -67.79
CA LYS A 40 0.39 2.10 -66.40
C LYS A 40 0.38 0.78 -65.59
N ILE A 41 0.94 -0.30 -66.15
CA ILE A 41 1.05 -1.61 -65.52
C ILE A 41 2.14 -1.57 -64.44
N TYR A 42 3.14 -0.71 -64.61
CA TYR A 42 4.30 -0.62 -63.74
C TYR A 42 4.58 0.82 -63.33
N LYS A 43 4.70 1.05 -62.02
CA LYS A 43 5.32 2.27 -61.49
C LYS A 43 6.38 1.83 -60.49
N PRO A 44 7.68 1.91 -60.82
CA PRO A 44 8.72 1.63 -59.83
C PRO A 44 8.39 2.46 -58.60
N LEU A 45 8.49 1.84 -57.42
CA LEU A 45 8.37 2.60 -56.20
C LEU A 45 9.40 3.73 -56.29
N TRP A 46 10.65 3.41 -56.63
CA TRP A 46 11.77 4.33 -56.62
C TRP A 46 12.81 4.02 -57.70
N GLY A 47 13.44 5.08 -58.22
CA GLY A 47 14.41 5.08 -59.31
C GLY A 47 14.32 6.40 -60.07
N ILE A 48 15.45 7.14 -60.09
CA ILE A 48 15.75 8.47 -60.67
C ILE A 48 15.89 9.53 -59.54
N ALA A 49 16.99 10.28 -59.38
CA ALA A 49 18.08 10.68 -60.27
C ALA A 49 19.37 10.99 -59.48
N SER A 50 20.53 11.04 -60.14
CA SER A 50 21.39 12.21 -59.94
C SER A 50 21.22 13.11 -61.16
N THR A 51 20.76 14.34 -60.95
CA THR A 51 20.77 15.41 -61.94
C THR A 51 22.02 16.28 -61.87
N ASP A 52 22.97 15.99 -60.97
CA ASP A 52 24.24 16.70 -60.88
C ASP A 52 25.33 15.73 -60.41
N ASP A 53 25.84 14.94 -61.35
CA ASP A 53 27.28 14.84 -61.60
C ASP A 53 27.49 13.94 -62.82
N LYS A 54 28.24 14.49 -63.78
CA LYS A 54 28.75 13.90 -65.03
C LYS A 54 28.34 12.45 -65.32
N GLN A 55 27.37 12.33 -66.24
CA GLN A 55 27.23 11.24 -67.22
C GLN A 55 27.94 9.93 -66.86
N GLN A 56 27.31 9.11 -66.02
CA GLN A 56 27.36 7.67 -66.22
C GLN A 56 25.92 7.15 -66.35
N PRO A 57 25.58 6.47 -67.46
CA PRO A 57 24.25 5.92 -67.66
C PRO A 57 23.98 4.80 -66.65
N ILE A 58 22.70 4.57 -66.37
CA ILE A 58 22.10 3.52 -65.51
C ILE A 58 22.46 2.07 -65.98
N GLN A 59 23.49 1.89 -66.80
CA GLN A 59 23.82 0.66 -67.54
C GLN A 59 24.56 -0.41 -66.73
N GLN A 60 25.05 -0.13 -65.51
CA GLN A 60 25.87 -1.11 -64.77
C GLN A 60 25.20 -1.79 -63.57
N CYS A 61 23.96 -1.41 -63.20
CA CYS A 61 23.28 -2.05 -62.05
C CYS A 61 22.45 -3.30 -62.40
N CYS A 62 22.32 -3.65 -63.68
CA CYS A 62 21.33 -4.64 -64.17
C CYS A 62 21.95 -5.89 -64.82
N SER A 63 23.02 -6.47 -64.27
CA SER A 63 23.39 -7.85 -64.62
C SER A 63 22.48 -8.84 -63.86
N LEU A 64 22.18 -10.01 -64.45
CA LEU A 64 21.32 -11.04 -63.82
C LEU A 64 21.83 -11.51 -62.45
N GLU A 65 23.14 -11.38 -62.20
CA GLU A 65 23.81 -11.69 -60.94
C GLU A 65 23.63 -10.62 -59.85
N ASN A 66 22.98 -9.49 -60.18
CA ASN A 66 22.80 -8.33 -59.32
C ASN A 66 21.34 -8.05 -58.91
N PHE A 67 20.36 -8.87 -59.30
CA PHE A 67 18.98 -8.75 -58.80
C PHE A 67 18.80 -9.60 -57.54
N ALA A 68 18.77 -8.96 -56.37
CA ALA A 68 18.15 -9.57 -55.20
C ALA A 68 16.64 -9.30 -55.25
N HIS A 69 15.88 -10.30 -54.81
CA HIS A 69 14.44 -10.31 -54.52
C HIS A 69 13.58 -9.19 -55.13
N VAL A 70 12.79 -9.55 -56.13
CA VAL A 70 11.81 -8.66 -56.74
C VAL A 70 10.44 -8.86 -56.08
N TYR A 71 9.94 -7.86 -55.36
CA TYR A 71 8.64 -7.94 -54.67
C TYR A 71 7.55 -7.23 -55.49
N ILE A 72 6.36 -7.83 -55.59
CA ILE A 72 5.18 -7.19 -56.19
C ILE A 72 4.20 -6.78 -55.09
N LEU A 73 4.02 -5.47 -54.91
CA LEU A 73 3.04 -4.93 -53.95
C LEU A 73 1.72 -4.54 -54.61
N ASN A 74 0.63 -4.65 -53.85
CA ASN A 74 -0.67 -4.08 -54.20
C ASN A 74 -0.64 -2.52 -54.12
N GLU A 75 -1.66 -1.88 -54.71
CA GLU A 75 -1.75 -0.41 -54.80
C GLU A 75 -1.92 0.26 -53.43
N GLU A 76 -2.57 -0.41 -52.47
CA GLU A 76 -2.79 0.11 -51.13
C GLU A 76 -1.49 0.19 -50.33
N TRP A 77 -0.75 -0.93 -50.23
CA TRP A 77 0.57 -1.00 -49.61
C TRP A 77 1.55 -0.04 -50.25
N SER A 78 1.49 0.11 -51.57
CA SER A 78 2.26 1.14 -52.24
C SER A 78 1.99 2.54 -51.68
N ASN A 79 0.72 2.91 -51.59
CA ASN A 79 0.34 4.26 -51.24
C ASN A 79 0.72 4.54 -49.78
N ILE A 80 0.57 3.54 -48.92
CA ILE A 80 0.95 3.60 -47.52
C ILE A 80 2.47 3.71 -47.38
N ILE A 81 3.23 2.83 -48.03
CA ILE A 81 4.68 2.87 -47.98
C ILE A 81 5.21 4.20 -48.53
N ARG A 82 4.65 4.71 -49.64
CA ARG A 82 5.04 6.03 -50.18
C ARG A 82 4.73 7.20 -49.23
N ARG A 83 3.64 7.11 -48.47
CA ARG A 83 3.21 8.16 -47.54
C ARG A 83 4.02 8.10 -46.24
N SER A 84 4.32 6.90 -45.75
CA SER A 84 4.99 6.69 -44.48
C SER A 84 6.52 6.81 -44.58
N PHE A 85 7.13 6.33 -45.67
CA PHE A 85 8.59 6.37 -45.83
C PHE A 85 9.01 7.57 -46.68
N LYS A 86 9.92 8.41 -46.14
CA LYS A 86 10.50 9.56 -46.86
C LYS A 86 11.11 9.13 -48.19
N ARG A 87 11.02 9.97 -49.24
CA ARG A 87 11.46 9.72 -50.63
C ARG A 87 12.94 9.33 -50.88
N ASN A 88 13.79 9.27 -49.84
CA ASN A 88 15.19 8.82 -49.92
C ASN A 88 15.52 7.55 -49.09
N PHE A 89 14.58 7.11 -48.24
CA PHE A 89 14.65 5.89 -47.43
C PHE A 89 14.98 4.60 -48.22
N PHE A 90 14.28 4.33 -49.33
CA PHE A 90 14.49 3.13 -50.14
C PHE A 90 15.74 3.20 -51.02
N THR A 91 16.17 4.40 -51.43
CA THR A 91 17.41 4.60 -52.17
C THR A 91 18.60 4.21 -51.29
N GLU A 92 18.67 4.69 -50.05
CA GLU A 92 19.81 4.41 -49.16
C GLU A 92 19.91 2.95 -48.70
N GLN A 93 18.78 2.27 -48.45
CA GLN A 93 18.78 0.92 -47.83
C GLN A 93 18.80 -0.23 -48.83
N PHE A 94 18.22 -0.06 -50.01
CA PHE A 94 18.11 -1.14 -51.00
C PHE A 94 19.22 -1.12 -52.04
N HIS A 95 20.03 -0.06 -52.10
CA HIS A 95 21.29 -0.06 -52.86
C HIS A 95 22.31 -1.06 -52.29
N GLU A 96 22.36 -1.27 -50.97
CA GLU A 96 23.28 -2.25 -50.35
C GLU A 96 22.81 -3.71 -50.51
N LYS A 97 21.50 -3.96 -50.53
CA LYS A 97 20.92 -5.33 -50.53
C LYS A 97 20.38 -5.79 -51.89
N LYS A 98 20.66 -5.07 -52.99
CA LYS A 98 20.28 -5.45 -54.37
C LYS A 98 18.76 -5.69 -54.59
N THR A 99 17.87 -5.29 -53.68
CA THR A 99 16.43 -5.65 -53.72
C THR A 99 15.63 -4.67 -54.57
N VAL A 100 14.72 -5.15 -55.42
CA VAL A 100 13.90 -4.29 -56.29
C VAL A 100 12.42 -4.43 -55.95
N LEU A 101 11.79 -3.33 -55.51
CA LEU A 101 10.36 -3.30 -55.21
C LEU A 101 9.55 -2.85 -56.44
N LEU A 102 8.83 -3.80 -57.03
CA LEU A 102 7.86 -3.56 -58.10
C LEU A 102 6.47 -3.36 -57.52
N MET A 103 5.72 -2.54 -58.23
CA MET A 103 4.48 -2.00 -57.74
C MET A 103 3.46 -2.16 -58.84
N GLN A 104 2.43 -2.94 -58.56
CA GLN A 104 1.46 -3.32 -59.58
C GLN A 104 0.05 -3.23 -59.02
N LYS A 105 -0.87 -2.76 -59.87
CA LYS A 105 -2.27 -3.15 -59.72
C LYS A 105 -2.32 -4.66 -59.98
N LYS A 106 -2.80 -5.48 -59.03
CA LYS A 106 -2.84 -6.95 -59.18
C LYS A 106 -3.46 -7.33 -60.54
N ILE A 107 -2.62 -7.73 -61.49
CA ILE A 107 -3.09 -8.28 -62.77
C ILE A 107 -3.07 -9.80 -62.61
N GLU A 108 -4.13 -10.34 -62.01
CA GLU A 108 -4.37 -11.78 -61.78
C GLU A 108 -3.85 -12.71 -62.89
N PRO A 109 -4.12 -12.42 -64.18
CA PRO A 109 -3.52 -13.04 -65.37
C PRO A 109 -2.02 -13.32 -65.35
N LEU A 110 -1.22 -12.41 -64.81
CA LEU A 110 0.25 -12.43 -64.89
C LEU A 110 0.88 -13.14 -63.70
N SER A 111 0.08 -13.52 -62.69
CA SER A 111 0.54 -14.21 -61.47
C SER A 111 1.39 -15.46 -61.75
N LYS A 112 1.00 -16.26 -62.76
CA LYS A 112 1.73 -17.47 -63.20
C LYS A 112 3.08 -17.15 -63.85
N ILE A 113 3.17 -16.04 -64.58
CA ILE A 113 4.41 -15.59 -65.21
C ILE A 113 5.37 -15.10 -64.12
N PHE A 114 4.87 -14.34 -63.14
CA PHE A 114 5.67 -13.83 -62.03
C PHE A 114 6.27 -14.94 -61.17
N THR A 115 5.51 -16.00 -60.89
CA THR A 115 6.05 -17.18 -60.18
C THR A 115 7.18 -17.85 -60.96
N HIS A 116 7.08 -17.91 -62.29
CA HIS A 116 8.13 -18.49 -63.14
C HIS A 116 9.42 -17.66 -63.17
N ILE A 117 9.31 -16.34 -63.01
CA ILE A 117 10.43 -15.39 -63.04
C ILE A 117 11.05 -15.18 -61.63
N ARG A 118 10.62 -15.96 -60.64
CA ARG A 118 11.02 -15.82 -59.22
C ARG A 118 10.67 -14.46 -58.60
N PHE A 119 9.61 -13.81 -59.09
CA PHE A 119 9.06 -12.65 -58.39
C PHE A 119 8.31 -13.12 -57.16
N ILE A 120 8.62 -12.51 -56.02
CA ILE A 120 7.97 -12.80 -54.76
C ILE A 120 6.71 -11.94 -54.72
N ILE A 121 5.55 -12.60 -54.57
CA ILE A 121 4.27 -11.94 -54.34
C ILE A 121 3.98 -12.12 -52.85
N PRO A 122 4.51 -11.23 -51.98
CA PRO A 122 4.33 -11.39 -50.55
C PRO A 122 2.85 -11.20 -50.18
N SER A 123 2.38 -11.97 -49.20
CA SER A 123 1.10 -11.69 -48.54
C SER A 123 1.15 -10.34 -47.81
N ASP A 124 0.00 -9.78 -47.45
CA ASP A 124 -0.05 -8.53 -46.69
C ASP A 124 0.75 -8.62 -45.38
N MET A 125 0.73 -9.78 -44.72
CA MET A 125 1.53 -10.07 -43.53
C MET A 125 3.03 -10.10 -43.84
N GLU A 126 3.45 -10.73 -44.94
CA GLU A 126 4.86 -10.77 -45.36
C GLU A 126 5.37 -9.38 -45.74
N ILE A 127 4.52 -8.54 -46.37
CA ILE A 127 4.85 -7.14 -46.67
C ILE A 127 5.12 -6.39 -45.36
N PHE A 128 4.21 -6.48 -44.39
CA PHE A 128 4.38 -5.79 -43.12
C PHE A 128 5.61 -6.28 -42.35
N SER A 129 5.75 -7.59 -42.17
CA SER A 129 6.80 -8.20 -41.36
C SER A 129 8.20 -8.13 -41.98
N GLN A 130 8.33 -8.30 -43.31
CA GLN A 130 9.64 -8.36 -43.98
C GLN A 130 10.08 -7.01 -44.54
N LEU A 131 9.15 -6.14 -44.94
CA LEU A 131 9.48 -4.86 -45.59
C LEU A 131 9.28 -3.65 -44.68
N CYS A 132 8.22 -3.63 -43.88
CA CYS A 132 7.88 -2.46 -43.06
C CYS A 132 8.52 -2.52 -41.66
N LEU A 133 8.31 -3.61 -40.92
CA LEU A 133 8.71 -3.77 -39.52
C LEU A 133 10.23 -3.57 -39.28
N PRO A 134 11.16 -4.12 -40.10
CA PRO A 134 12.61 -3.93 -39.90
C PRO A 134 13.07 -2.47 -40.00
N HIS A 135 12.19 -1.62 -40.50
CA HIS A 135 12.45 -0.22 -40.78
C HIS A 135 11.50 0.71 -40.04
N PHE A 136 10.64 0.17 -39.20
CA PHE A 136 9.59 0.88 -38.50
C PHE A 136 10.16 2.00 -37.62
N ARG A 137 11.30 1.76 -36.94
CA ARG A 137 12.01 2.76 -36.12
C ARG A 137 12.54 3.98 -36.89
N LYS A 138 12.64 3.93 -38.22
CA LYS A 138 13.13 5.04 -39.06
C LYS A 138 12.02 5.98 -39.50
N LEU A 139 10.76 5.60 -39.27
CA LEU A 139 9.58 6.40 -39.57
C LEU A 139 9.42 7.51 -38.54
N ASP A 140 8.72 8.60 -38.91
CA ASP A 140 8.22 9.54 -37.90
C ASP A 140 6.98 8.97 -37.19
N VAL A 141 6.63 9.54 -36.03
CA VAL A 141 5.54 9.05 -35.17
C VAL A 141 4.19 8.95 -35.89
N ARG A 142 3.86 9.93 -36.75
CA ARG A 142 2.60 9.95 -37.49
C ARG A 142 2.57 8.83 -38.53
N SER A 143 3.70 8.60 -39.19
CA SER A 143 3.88 7.55 -40.18
C SER A 143 3.83 6.15 -39.56
N GLN A 144 4.41 5.97 -38.36
CA GLN A 144 4.27 4.75 -37.56
C GLN A 144 2.80 4.47 -37.20
N ALA A 145 2.11 5.47 -36.63
CA ALA A 145 0.73 5.32 -36.21
C ALA A 145 -0.21 5.01 -37.38
N ASN A 146 -0.06 5.69 -38.53
CA ASN A 146 -0.85 5.42 -39.73
C ASN A 146 -0.61 4.01 -40.29
N LEU A 147 0.64 3.57 -40.29
CA LEU A 147 1.03 2.25 -40.80
C LEU A 147 0.45 1.13 -39.91
N LEU A 148 0.56 1.27 -38.59
CA LEU A 148 -0.08 0.34 -37.65
C LEU A 148 -1.60 0.39 -37.76
N LYS A 149 -2.19 1.58 -37.92
CA LYS A 149 -3.65 1.70 -38.05
C LYS A 149 -4.16 0.94 -39.26
N TYR A 150 -3.53 1.11 -40.42
CA TYR A 150 -3.89 0.32 -41.61
C TYR A 150 -3.70 -1.18 -41.37
N PHE A 151 -2.61 -1.58 -40.72
CA PHE A 151 -2.40 -2.98 -40.39
C PHE A 151 -3.52 -3.53 -39.51
N THR A 152 -3.90 -2.82 -38.44
CA THR A 152 -4.97 -3.24 -37.53
C THR A 152 -6.33 -3.25 -38.23
N ASP A 153 -6.68 -2.20 -38.97
CA ASP A 153 -8.02 -2.02 -39.53
C ASP A 153 -8.26 -2.92 -40.78
N ASP A 154 -7.25 -3.10 -41.64
CA ASP A 154 -7.44 -3.71 -42.96
C ASP A 154 -6.80 -5.09 -43.12
N ILE A 155 -5.84 -5.47 -42.29
CA ILE A 155 -5.06 -6.72 -42.46
C ILE A 155 -5.30 -7.67 -41.31
N ASP A 156 -5.16 -7.19 -40.08
CA ASP A 156 -5.22 -8.02 -38.88
C ASP A 156 -6.52 -8.82 -38.82
N ASP A 157 -7.66 -8.18 -39.08
CA ASP A 157 -8.98 -8.84 -39.08
C ASP A 157 -9.14 -9.94 -40.16
N LYS A 158 -8.30 -9.93 -41.20
CA LYS A 158 -8.31 -10.93 -42.28
C LYS A 158 -7.38 -12.13 -42.05
N LEU A 159 -6.48 -12.05 -41.05
CA LEU A 159 -5.53 -13.12 -40.76
C LEU A 159 -6.18 -14.30 -40.03
N PHE A 160 -5.73 -15.52 -40.33
CA PHE A 160 -6.11 -16.69 -39.55
C PHE A 160 -5.48 -16.65 -38.14
N GLN A 161 -6.08 -17.33 -37.16
CA GLN A 161 -5.61 -17.28 -35.76
C GLN A 161 -4.12 -17.61 -35.59
N HIS A 162 -3.62 -18.64 -36.27
CA HIS A 162 -2.21 -19.02 -36.18
C HIS A 162 -1.26 -17.95 -36.76
N GLU A 163 -1.69 -17.23 -37.81
CA GLU A 163 -0.94 -16.12 -38.41
C GLU A 163 -0.97 -14.89 -37.49
N LYS A 164 -2.11 -14.63 -36.84
CA LYS A 164 -2.22 -13.60 -35.79
C LYS A 164 -1.22 -13.88 -34.67
N ASP A 165 -1.20 -15.09 -34.14
CA ASP A 165 -0.30 -15.46 -33.04
C ASP A 165 1.18 -15.31 -33.44
N GLN A 166 1.55 -15.73 -34.67
CA GLN A 166 2.89 -15.54 -35.21
C GLN A 166 3.24 -14.05 -35.37
N CYS A 167 2.30 -13.25 -35.89
CA CYS A 167 2.48 -11.82 -36.07
C CYS A 167 2.63 -11.09 -34.73
N ARG A 168 1.77 -11.40 -33.74
CA ARG A 168 1.87 -10.84 -32.38
C ARG A 168 3.20 -11.15 -31.74
N LYS A 169 3.72 -12.36 -31.91
CA LYS A 169 5.08 -12.73 -31.44
C LYS A 169 6.17 -11.91 -32.11
N GLN A 170 6.12 -11.75 -33.44
CA GLN A 170 7.10 -10.92 -34.16
C GLN A 170 7.05 -9.46 -33.73
N LEU A 171 5.84 -8.91 -33.53
CA LEU A 171 5.66 -7.54 -33.07
C LEU A 171 6.11 -7.36 -31.62
N HIS A 172 5.83 -8.33 -30.76
CA HIS A 172 6.34 -8.31 -29.39
C HIS A 172 7.87 -8.16 -29.36
N ASP A 173 8.58 -8.91 -30.20
CA ASP A 173 10.04 -8.94 -30.15
C ASP A 173 10.72 -7.78 -30.90
N HIS A 174 10.06 -7.16 -31.89
CA HIS A 174 10.70 -6.19 -32.81
C HIS A 174 9.97 -4.85 -32.96
N LEU A 175 8.76 -4.69 -32.43
CA LEU A 175 8.03 -3.43 -32.55
C LEU A 175 8.60 -2.40 -31.58
N GLU A 176 9.17 -1.34 -32.14
CA GLU A 176 9.65 -0.17 -31.39
C GLU A 176 8.83 1.06 -31.80
N ILE A 177 8.28 1.78 -30.81
CA ILE A 177 7.42 2.94 -31.04
C ILE A 177 7.91 4.17 -30.28
N PHE A 178 7.52 5.35 -30.76
CA PHE A 178 7.84 6.60 -30.05
C PHE A 178 7.11 6.71 -28.71
N THR A 179 7.85 7.19 -27.72
CA THR A 179 7.32 7.53 -26.40
C THR A 179 6.81 8.97 -26.36
N GLN A 180 5.98 9.28 -25.36
CA GLN A 180 5.60 10.68 -25.11
C GLN A 180 6.85 11.52 -24.77
N SER A 181 6.89 12.74 -25.31
CA SER A 181 7.87 13.76 -24.91
C SER A 181 7.24 14.71 -23.89
N ALA A 182 8.03 15.13 -22.89
CA ALA A 182 7.61 16.11 -21.89
C ALA A 182 7.14 17.45 -22.47
N ASN A 183 7.46 17.75 -23.74
CA ASN A 183 7.12 19.00 -24.41
C ASN A 183 5.65 19.09 -24.88
N ASN A 184 4.90 17.99 -24.98
CA ASN A 184 3.52 18.01 -25.50
C ASN A 184 2.43 18.13 -24.41
N HIS A 185 2.74 17.93 -23.12
CA HIS A 185 1.75 17.98 -22.02
C HIS A 185 1.38 19.39 -21.52
N HIS A 186 1.84 20.46 -22.19
CA HIS A 186 1.60 21.84 -21.76
C HIS A 186 0.24 22.43 -22.15
N HIS A 187 -0.80 21.61 -22.39
CA HIS A 187 -2.14 22.14 -22.66
C HIS A 187 -3.24 21.75 -21.66
N HIS A 188 -2.96 21.00 -20.59
CA HIS A 188 -4.03 20.74 -19.60
C HIS A 188 -3.71 20.72 -18.10
N GLU A 189 -2.46 20.81 -17.65
CA GLU A 189 -2.17 20.98 -16.20
C GLU A 189 -0.99 21.94 -15.98
N HIS A 190 -1.31 23.18 -15.61
CA HIS A 190 -0.35 24.10 -15.01
C HIS A 190 -0.08 23.66 -13.57
N LEU A 191 1.12 23.13 -13.29
CA LEU A 191 1.92 23.29 -12.04
C LEU A 191 2.89 22.12 -11.80
N HIS A 192 3.83 21.79 -12.70
CA HIS A 192 4.95 20.91 -12.31
C HIS A 192 6.24 21.28 -13.05
N ARG A 193 7.18 21.90 -12.33
CA ARG A 193 8.59 21.87 -12.69
C ARG A 193 9.45 21.77 -11.43
N THR A 194 10.53 20.99 -11.57
CA THR A 194 11.71 20.74 -10.72
C THR A 194 11.62 19.61 -9.71
N MET A 195 12.59 18.70 -9.58
CA MET A 195 13.85 18.38 -10.29
C MET A 195 14.23 16.95 -9.86
N GLY A 196 14.78 16.12 -10.75
CA GLY A 196 15.19 14.76 -10.38
C GLY A 196 15.55 13.83 -11.54
N SER A 197 15.94 14.36 -12.69
CA SER A 197 16.71 13.64 -13.71
C SER A 197 17.25 14.70 -14.66
N SER A 198 18.57 14.78 -14.77
CA SER A 198 19.30 15.69 -15.63
C SER A 198 19.14 15.29 -17.10
N ARG A 199 17.92 15.37 -17.63
CA ARG A 199 17.62 15.29 -19.06
C ARG A 199 17.02 16.61 -19.50
N SER A 200 17.69 17.21 -20.48
CA SER A 200 17.41 18.53 -21.02
C SER A 200 15.97 18.59 -21.57
N SER A 201 15.28 19.74 -21.44
CA SER A 201 13.94 19.95 -22.00
C SER A 201 13.88 20.02 -23.53
N ARG A 202 14.89 19.46 -24.20
CA ARG A 202 15.06 19.35 -25.65
C ARG A 202 15.34 17.92 -26.10
N ASP A 203 15.15 16.93 -25.24
CA ASP A 203 15.39 15.55 -25.64
C ASP A 203 14.27 15.11 -26.59
N PRO A 204 14.63 14.68 -27.83
CA PRO A 204 13.65 14.22 -28.80
C PRO A 204 12.89 13.00 -28.26
N PRO A 205 11.66 12.74 -28.72
CA PRO A 205 10.91 11.54 -28.33
C PRO A 205 11.77 10.29 -28.58
N GLU A 206 11.91 9.48 -27.54
CA GLU A 206 12.73 8.26 -27.55
C GLU A 206 11.93 7.13 -28.21
N ILE A 207 12.62 6.21 -28.88
CA ILE A 207 11.99 5.02 -29.48
C ILE A 207 12.28 3.86 -28.55
N CYS A 208 11.23 3.20 -28.08
CA CYS A 208 11.34 2.09 -27.13
C CYS A 208 10.61 0.84 -27.64
N PRO A 209 11.09 -0.36 -27.31
CA PRO A 209 10.37 -1.59 -27.57
C PRO A 209 9.00 -1.61 -26.89
N ILE A 210 7.98 -2.14 -27.57
CA ILE A 210 6.60 -2.13 -27.07
C ILE A 210 6.46 -2.85 -25.72
N PHE A 211 7.22 -3.92 -25.51
CA PHE A 211 7.19 -4.72 -24.28
C PHE A 211 7.78 -4.00 -23.06
N GLU A 212 8.43 -2.85 -23.24
CA GLU A 212 8.93 -2.00 -22.15
C GLU A 212 7.96 -0.87 -21.77
N LEU A 213 6.93 -0.64 -22.59
CA LEU A 213 5.96 0.44 -22.44
C LEU A 213 4.70 -0.01 -21.71
N TYR A 214 3.96 0.97 -21.19
CA TYR A 214 2.77 0.77 -20.38
C TYR A 214 1.54 1.44 -20.99
N ASP A 215 0.36 0.89 -20.67
CA ASP A 215 -0.92 1.44 -21.08
C ASP A 215 -1.18 2.82 -20.42
N PRO A 216 -1.31 3.91 -21.21
CA PRO A 216 -1.54 5.26 -20.70
C PRO A 216 -2.94 5.45 -20.07
N HIS A 217 -3.89 4.56 -20.34
CA HIS A 217 -5.24 4.65 -19.76
C HIS A 217 -5.34 4.09 -18.34
N ILE A 218 -4.29 3.43 -17.85
CA ILE A 218 -4.27 2.94 -16.47
C ILE A 218 -3.78 4.06 -15.56
N LYS A 219 -4.74 4.77 -14.93
CA LYS A 219 -4.53 5.94 -14.08
C LYS A 219 -3.43 5.77 -13.03
N ASN A 220 -3.38 4.60 -12.38
CA ASN A 220 -2.40 4.32 -11.33
C ASN A 220 -0.98 4.26 -11.92
N ILE A 221 -0.79 3.55 -13.04
CA ILE A 221 0.52 3.42 -13.69
C ILE A 221 0.98 4.78 -14.22
N ARG A 222 0.09 5.55 -14.85
CA ARG A 222 0.36 6.91 -15.32
C ARG A 222 0.80 7.87 -14.21
N SER A 223 0.35 7.64 -12.99
CA SER A 223 0.73 8.45 -11.83
C SER A 223 2.01 7.96 -11.13
N ILE A 224 2.47 6.74 -11.44
CA ILE A 224 3.67 6.13 -10.85
C ILE A 224 4.90 6.32 -11.74
N LEU A 225 4.73 6.27 -13.05
CA LEU A 225 5.79 6.31 -14.05
C LEU A 225 5.83 7.65 -14.78
N ASP A 226 7.02 8.01 -15.23
CA ASP A 226 7.21 9.21 -16.05
C ASP A 226 6.67 9.02 -17.47
N VAL A 227 6.40 10.14 -18.15
CA VAL A 227 5.80 10.19 -19.51
C VAL A 227 6.53 9.34 -20.56
N HIS A 228 7.86 9.16 -20.42
CA HIS A 228 8.67 8.37 -21.37
C HIS A 228 8.40 6.85 -21.30
N HIS A 229 7.66 6.36 -20.31
CA HIS A 229 7.25 4.96 -20.24
C HIS A 229 5.95 4.67 -21.01
N PHE A 230 5.35 5.67 -21.64
CA PHE A 230 4.08 5.57 -22.35
C PHE A 230 4.26 5.82 -23.85
N PRO A 231 3.46 5.13 -24.69
CA PRO A 231 3.43 5.39 -26.13
C PRO A 231 2.96 6.82 -26.42
N ASP A 232 3.44 7.39 -27.52
CA ASP A 232 2.98 8.69 -28.01
C ASP A 232 1.45 8.76 -28.19
N GLU A 233 0.88 9.96 -28.03
CA GLU A 233 -0.57 10.20 -28.11
C GLU A 233 -1.19 9.76 -29.44
N GLN A 234 -0.41 9.73 -30.54
CA GLN A 234 -0.85 9.19 -31.83
C GLN A 234 -1.30 7.72 -31.76
N PHE A 235 -0.87 6.97 -30.73
CA PHE A 235 -1.23 5.56 -30.53
C PHE A 235 -2.37 5.35 -29.52
N HIS A 236 -2.99 6.40 -28.98
CA HIS A 236 -3.94 6.30 -27.86
C HIS A 236 -5.38 5.93 -28.25
N THR A 237 -5.65 5.66 -29.53
CA THR A 237 -6.98 5.23 -29.93
C THR A 237 -7.33 3.89 -29.27
N PRO A 238 -8.59 3.66 -28.83
CA PRO A 238 -8.97 2.43 -28.13
C PRO A 238 -8.62 1.15 -28.89
N THR A 239 -8.84 1.15 -30.21
CA THR A 239 -8.49 0.02 -31.10
C THR A 239 -6.99 -0.23 -31.13
N MET A 240 -6.19 0.84 -31.24
CA MET A 240 -4.72 0.74 -31.28
C MET A 240 -4.18 0.22 -29.95
N LEU A 241 -4.62 0.76 -28.81
CA LEU A 241 -4.15 0.29 -27.50
C LEU A 241 -4.55 -1.15 -27.23
N LYS A 242 -5.73 -1.59 -27.68
CA LYS A 242 -6.12 -3.00 -27.61
C LYS A 242 -5.13 -3.88 -28.40
N PHE A 243 -4.83 -3.49 -29.63
CA PHE A 243 -3.86 -4.19 -30.48
C PHE A 243 -2.46 -4.20 -29.86
N LEU A 244 -1.98 -3.06 -29.35
CA LEU A 244 -0.67 -2.94 -28.73
C LEU A 244 -0.54 -3.80 -27.46
N LYS A 245 -1.61 -3.97 -26.67
CA LYS A 245 -1.64 -4.91 -25.53
C LYS A 245 -1.42 -6.35 -25.97
N GLU A 246 -2.07 -6.76 -27.07
CA GLU A 246 -1.86 -8.08 -27.65
C GLU A 246 -0.42 -8.25 -28.19
N CYS A 247 0.25 -7.15 -28.53
CA CYS A 247 1.65 -7.12 -28.95
C CYS A 247 2.65 -6.95 -27.80
N GLY A 248 2.22 -6.83 -26.54
CA GLY A 248 3.14 -6.74 -25.39
C GLY A 248 3.10 -5.45 -24.58
N LEU A 249 2.27 -4.47 -24.94
CA LEU A 249 2.08 -3.26 -24.12
C LEU A 249 1.57 -3.65 -22.73
N ARG A 250 2.30 -3.25 -21.69
CA ARG A 250 2.03 -3.72 -20.33
C ARG A 250 0.82 -3.04 -19.71
N SER A 251 -0.03 -3.84 -19.09
CA SER A 251 -1.14 -3.37 -18.24
C SER A 251 -0.81 -3.38 -16.75
N TYR A 252 0.39 -3.83 -16.37
CA TYR A 252 0.84 -3.85 -14.97
C TYR A 252 2.36 -3.66 -14.87
N ILE A 253 2.83 -3.22 -13.71
CA ILE A 253 4.24 -3.01 -13.41
C ILE A 253 4.82 -4.32 -12.86
N PRO A 254 5.87 -4.92 -13.46
CA PRO A 254 6.46 -6.14 -12.93
C PRO A 254 7.09 -5.93 -11.56
N THR A 255 7.22 -7.01 -10.81
CA THR A 255 7.81 -7.04 -9.45
C THR A 255 9.11 -6.26 -9.35
N ASP A 256 10.08 -6.52 -10.23
CA ASP A 256 11.41 -5.88 -10.14
C ASP A 256 11.35 -4.35 -10.36
N LYS A 257 10.47 -3.90 -11.26
CA LYS A 257 10.27 -2.46 -11.48
C LYS A 257 9.54 -1.82 -10.30
N CYS A 258 8.57 -2.50 -9.69
CA CYS A 258 7.94 -2.04 -8.44
C CYS A 258 8.97 -1.88 -7.32
N LYS A 259 9.87 -2.86 -7.13
CA LYS A 259 10.96 -2.77 -6.13
C LYS A 259 11.86 -1.56 -6.37
N GLN A 260 12.31 -1.35 -7.61
CA GLN A 260 13.10 -0.17 -7.99
C GLN A 260 12.38 1.14 -7.68
N ILE A 261 11.07 1.21 -7.94
CA ILE A 261 10.26 2.40 -7.63
C ILE A 261 10.20 2.62 -6.11
N MET A 262 9.96 1.57 -5.32
CA MET A 262 9.93 1.67 -3.86
C MET A 262 11.27 2.11 -3.28
N GLU A 263 12.37 1.54 -3.76
CA GLU A 263 13.73 1.94 -3.38
C GLU A 263 14.00 3.41 -3.73
N SER A 264 13.56 3.86 -4.91
CA SER A 264 13.71 5.26 -5.32
C SER A 264 12.91 6.21 -4.42
N ILE A 265 11.68 5.84 -4.04
CA ILE A 265 10.86 6.62 -3.09
C ILE A 265 11.60 6.69 -1.75
N GLN A 266 12.05 5.55 -1.23
CA GLN A 266 12.76 5.50 0.05
C GLN A 266 14.03 6.36 0.05
N LEU A 267 14.82 6.29 -1.03
CA LEU A 267 16.06 7.06 -1.17
C LEU A 267 15.76 8.57 -1.20
N ASN A 268 14.81 8.99 -2.01
CA ASN A 268 14.44 10.40 -2.15
C ASN A 268 13.87 10.96 -0.85
N VAL A 269 13.01 10.20 -0.15
CA VAL A 269 12.48 10.58 1.17
C VAL A 269 13.59 10.76 2.20
N LYS A 270 14.62 9.91 2.19
CA LYS A 270 15.76 10.06 3.11
C LYS A 270 16.61 11.29 2.81
N GLN A 271 16.70 11.71 1.54
CA GLN A 271 17.55 12.82 1.12
C GLN A 271 16.84 14.19 1.24
N GLU A 272 15.58 14.28 0.83
CA GLU A 272 14.85 15.55 0.69
C GLU A 272 13.58 15.63 1.58
N GLY A 273 13.14 14.49 2.11
CA GLY A 273 11.88 14.33 2.83
C GLY A 273 10.70 14.07 1.91
N TRP A 274 9.52 13.84 2.49
CA TRP A 274 8.28 13.64 1.74
C TRP A 274 7.82 14.89 1.00
N THR A 275 7.68 14.77 -0.32
CA THR A 275 7.05 15.75 -1.21
C THR A 275 5.65 15.29 -1.64
N ASN A 276 4.81 16.21 -2.11
CA ASN A 276 3.46 15.86 -2.61
C ASN A 276 3.51 14.86 -3.77
N GLU A 277 4.55 14.94 -4.60
CA GLU A 277 4.76 14.03 -5.72
C GLU A 277 5.11 12.62 -5.25
N LEU A 278 6.00 12.48 -4.26
CA LEU A 278 6.33 11.20 -3.65
C LEU A 278 5.12 10.57 -2.93
N ARG A 279 4.31 11.38 -2.24
CA ARG A 279 3.05 10.92 -1.60
C ARG A 279 2.06 10.39 -2.63
N LYS A 280 1.87 11.14 -3.73
CA LYS A 280 1.00 10.74 -4.84
C LYS A 280 1.49 9.43 -5.46
N ARG A 281 2.79 9.33 -5.74
CA ARG A 281 3.44 8.13 -6.30
C ARG A 281 3.29 6.92 -5.38
N SER A 282 3.52 7.09 -4.08
CA SER A 282 3.35 6.06 -3.05
C SER A 282 1.91 5.54 -2.97
N LYS A 283 0.92 6.45 -2.95
CA LYS A 283 -0.50 6.11 -2.93
C LYS A 283 -0.90 5.29 -4.16
N TYR A 284 -0.57 5.76 -5.36
CA TYR A 284 -0.95 5.04 -6.58
C TYR A 284 -0.20 3.72 -6.73
N LEU A 285 1.03 3.63 -6.23
CA LEU A 285 1.75 2.36 -6.17
C LEU A 285 1.03 1.36 -5.26
N TYR A 286 0.57 1.77 -4.07
CA TYR A 286 -0.25 0.94 -3.20
C TYR A 286 -1.53 0.46 -3.90
N GLU A 287 -2.28 1.37 -4.53
CA GLU A 287 -3.50 1.03 -5.28
C GLU A 287 -3.20 0.05 -6.42
N HIS A 288 -2.08 0.24 -7.14
CA HIS A 288 -1.65 -0.66 -8.21
C HIS A 288 -1.31 -2.06 -7.70
N LEU A 289 -0.57 -2.16 -6.59
CA LEU A 289 -0.26 -3.44 -5.94
C LEU A 289 -1.54 -4.15 -5.53
N LEU A 290 -2.47 -3.41 -4.92
CA LEU A 290 -3.72 -3.96 -4.42
C LEU A 290 -4.59 -4.54 -5.54
N THR A 291 -4.70 -3.87 -6.68
CA THR A 291 -5.45 -4.38 -7.85
C THR A 291 -4.75 -5.58 -8.52
N ASN A 292 -3.42 -5.70 -8.41
CA ASN A 292 -2.64 -6.70 -9.15
C ASN A 292 -1.93 -7.71 -8.22
N TRP A 293 -2.41 -7.87 -6.99
CA TRP A 293 -1.72 -8.58 -5.91
C TRP A 293 -1.30 -10.01 -6.29
N THR A 294 -2.12 -10.71 -7.09
CA THR A 294 -1.87 -12.08 -7.56
C THR A 294 -0.63 -12.24 -8.45
N ARG A 295 -0.09 -11.15 -8.98
CA ARG A 295 1.08 -11.14 -9.88
C ARG A 295 2.41 -10.95 -9.16
N TYR A 296 2.38 -10.63 -7.87
CA TYR A 296 3.58 -10.31 -7.10
C TYR A 296 3.96 -11.47 -6.18
N ASP A 297 5.26 -11.58 -5.91
CA ASP A 297 5.78 -12.46 -4.87
C ASP A 297 5.90 -11.71 -3.52
N ASN A 298 6.13 -12.46 -2.45
CA ASN A 298 6.22 -11.91 -1.09
C ASN A 298 7.41 -10.95 -0.87
N SER A 299 8.40 -10.92 -1.76
CA SER A 299 9.57 -10.05 -1.59
C SER A 299 9.21 -8.57 -1.74
N ILE A 300 8.06 -8.24 -2.32
CA ILE A 300 7.57 -6.86 -2.39
C ILE A 300 7.26 -6.27 -1.01
N LEU A 301 6.94 -7.12 -0.02
CA LEU A 301 6.56 -6.71 1.33
C LEU A 301 7.74 -6.22 2.17
N ASP A 302 8.97 -6.48 1.72
CA ASP A 302 10.19 -6.09 2.42
C ASP A 302 10.61 -4.64 2.17
N TYR A 303 9.93 -3.96 1.24
CA TYR A 303 10.27 -2.62 0.80
C TYR A 303 9.48 -1.53 1.53
N LYS A 304 10.18 -0.44 1.84
CA LYS A 304 9.61 0.74 2.50
C LYS A 304 9.23 1.73 1.42
N PHE A 305 7.96 2.10 1.35
CA PHE A 305 7.49 3.09 0.38
C PHE A 305 6.31 3.93 0.87
N LEU A 306 5.84 3.71 2.11
CA LEU A 306 4.70 4.43 2.67
C LEU A 306 5.16 5.52 3.64
N GLU A 307 4.44 6.64 3.61
CA GLU A 307 4.53 7.69 4.63
C GLU A 307 3.74 7.25 5.86
N PRO A 308 4.35 7.13 7.04
CA PRO A 308 3.60 6.91 8.27
C PRO A 308 2.63 8.08 8.50
N HIS A 309 1.39 7.78 8.89
CA HIS A 309 0.43 8.82 9.25
C HIS A 309 0.94 9.59 10.47
N GLN A 310 1.00 10.92 10.37
CA GLN A 310 1.40 11.80 11.44
C GLN A 310 0.18 12.44 12.08
N MET A 311 -0.02 12.20 13.37
CA MET A 311 -1.07 12.87 14.15
C MET A 311 -0.69 14.32 14.44
N HIS A 312 -1.68 15.21 14.50
CA HIS A 312 -1.49 16.62 14.84
C HIS A 312 -2.09 16.95 16.22
N PHE A 313 -1.39 17.78 16.99
CA PHE A 313 -1.78 18.12 18.36
C PHE A 313 -3.14 18.83 18.46
N GLU A 314 -3.53 19.56 17.41
CA GLU A 314 -4.78 20.33 17.37
C GLU A 314 -6.00 19.49 16.95
N SER A 315 -5.81 18.47 16.10
CA SER A 315 -6.90 17.63 15.58
C SER A 315 -7.05 16.30 16.31
N ASP A 316 -5.96 15.75 16.85
CA ASP A 316 -5.94 14.40 17.41
C ASP A 316 -5.92 14.44 18.94
N ASP A 317 -7.04 14.06 19.54
CA ASP A 317 -7.24 13.97 20.98
C ASP A 317 -6.21 13.04 21.67
N LEU A 318 -5.76 11.99 20.99
CA LEU A 318 -4.74 11.05 21.46
C LEU A 318 -3.39 11.71 21.78
N MET A 319 -3.03 12.77 21.06
CA MET A 319 -1.78 13.51 21.29
C MET A 319 -1.77 14.25 22.64
N GLN A 320 -2.95 14.54 23.20
CA GLN A 320 -3.08 15.09 24.56
C GLN A 320 -2.68 14.06 25.62
N LEU A 321 -2.93 12.78 25.35
CA LEU A 321 -2.62 11.67 26.25
C LEU A 321 -1.16 11.27 26.17
N HIS A 322 -0.63 10.98 24.99
CA HIS A 322 0.73 10.49 24.75
C HIS A 322 1.22 10.85 23.36
N GLU A 323 2.52 11.13 23.22
CA GLU A 323 3.15 11.33 21.91
C GLU A 323 3.06 10.06 21.06
N GLN A 324 2.92 10.23 19.75
CA GLN A 324 2.89 9.12 18.80
C GLN A 324 4.22 8.36 18.79
N TYR A 325 4.17 7.07 18.48
CA TYR A 325 5.34 6.22 18.36
C TYR A 325 6.38 6.80 17.39
N THR A 326 7.61 6.95 17.88
CA THR A 326 8.80 7.19 17.07
C THR A 326 9.80 6.08 17.40
N ASN A 327 10.44 5.51 16.37
CA ASN A 327 11.46 4.46 16.54
C ASN A 327 12.85 5.03 16.91
N SER A 328 12.95 6.35 17.14
CA SER A 328 14.22 7.03 17.41
C SER A 328 14.44 7.19 18.90
N SER A 329 15.60 6.74 19.38
CA SER A 329 16.12 7.04 20.71
C SER A 329 16.68 8.46 20.84
N ASP A 330 16.81 9.17 19.72
CA ASP A 330 17.42 10.49 19.66
C ASP A 330 16.34 11.57 19.79
N ASN A 331 16.66 12.66 20.49
CA ASN A 331 15.85 13.88 20.66
C ASN A 331 15.63 14.65 19.34
N ILE A 332 15.31 13.95 18.26
CA ILE A 332 14.95 14.55 16.97
C ILE A 332 13.54 15.08 17.08
N ASN A 333 13.29 16.26 16.52
CA ASN A 333 11.96 16.84 16.44
C ASN A 333 11.01 15.83 15.75
N PRO A 334 9.86 15.46 16.36
CA PRO A 334 8.91 14.53 15.76
C PRO A 334 8.56 14.88 14.31
N ALA A 335 8.37 16.17 13.99
CA ALA A 335 8.07 16.61 12.63
C ALA A 335 9.19 16.27 11.62
N GLU A 336 10.45 16.37 12.03
CA GLU A 336 11.58 16.00 11.17
C GLU A 336 11.73 14.48 11.04
N HIS A 337 11.42 13.75 12.12
CA HIS A 337 11.38 12.28 12.11
C HIS A 337 10.36 11.77 11.07
N PHE A 338 9.10 12.21 11.15
CA PHE A 338 8.06 11.78 10.21
C PHE A 338 8.37 12.21 8.77
N ARG A 339 8.92 13.41 8.56
CA ARG A 339 9.29 13.93 7.24
C ARG A 339 10.25 13.03 6.46
N HIS A 340 11.16 12.34 7.13
CA HIS A 340 12.18 11.47 6.49
C HIS A 340 11.96 9.98 6.77
N THR A 341 10.84 9.61 7.39
CA THR A 341 10.53 8.22 7.70
C THR A 341 9.73 7.57 6.58
N CYS A 342 10.15 6.36 6.21
CA CYS A 342 9.41 5.51 5.29
C CYS A 342 9.20 4.15 5.93
N ILE A 343 7.98 3.60 5.85
CA ILE A 343 7.59 2.34 6.48
C ILE A 343 7.19 1.29 5.44
N LYS A 344 7.31 0.01 5.81
CA LYS A 344 6.71 -1.10 5.06
C LYS A 344 5.21 -1.16 5.36
N LEU A 345 4.45 -1.85 4.50
CA LEU A 345 3.06 -2.20 4.80
C LEU A 345 2.91 -2.97 6.11
N SER A 346 3.86 -3.87 6.40
CA SER A 346 3.86 -4.71 7.60
C SER A 346 4.45 -4.05 8.86
N ASP A 347 5.02 -2.86 8.74
CA ASP A 347 5.61 -2.13 9.87
C ASP A 347 4.57 -1.28 10.63
N GLY A 348 3.35 -1.13 10.09
CA GLY A 348 2.33 -0.22 10.62
C GLY A 348 0.98 -0.88 10.84
N GLU A 349 0.18 -0.24 11.69
CA GLU A 349 -1.20 -0.63 12.01
C GLU A 349 -2.20 0.32 11.34
N LEU A 350 -3.44 -0.14 11.12
CA LEU A 350 -4.46 0.68 10.47
C LEU A 350 -4.84 1.89 11.34
N LEU A 351 -5.07 3.04 10.70
CA LEU A 351 -5.44 4.28 11.39
C LEU A 351 -6.71 4.13 12.24
N LYS A 352 -7.68 3.31 11.81
CA LYS A 352 -8.91 3.04 12.58
C LYS A 352 -8.66 2.39 13.94
N ASP A 353 -7.55 1.66 14.09
CA ASP A 353 -7.15 0.97 15.31
C ASP A 353 -6.10 1.78 16.11
N ALA A 354 -5.93 3.07 15.79
CA ALA A 354 -4.96 3.95 16.43
C ALA A 354 -5.07 3.94 17.97
N ARG A 355 -6.29 3.95 18.52
CA ARG A 355 -6.55 3.91 19.98
C ARG A 355 -5.94 2.69 20.68
N LEU A 356 -5.66 1.62 19.95
CA LEU A 356 -5.05 0.41 20.51
C LEU A 356 -3.52 0.47 20.51
N CYS A 357 -2.87 1.27 19.66
CA CYS A 357 -1.46 1.08 19.36
C CYS A 357 -0.62 2.34 19.04
N TRP A 358 -1.20 3.55 19.02
CA TRP A 358 -0.51 4.76 18.51
C TRP A 358 0.81 5.12 19.22
N THR A 359 1.02 4.69 20.47
CA THR A 359 2.28 4.91 21.20
C THR A 359 3.28 3.76 21.03
N SER A 360 2.90 2.70 20.33
CA SER A 360 3.64 1.43 20.28
C SER A 360 4.05 0.98 18.88
N SER A 361 3.40 1.49 17.84
CA SER A 361 3.62 1.17 16.42
C SER A 361 3.37 2.38 15.53
N TYR A 362 3.88 2.33 14.30
CA TYR A 362 3.52 3.31 13.26
C TYR A 362 2.06 3.11 12.82
N LEU A 363 1.45 4.20 12.36
CA LEU A 363 0.11 4.17 11.77
C LEU A 363 0.23 4.26 10.25
N LEU A 364 -0.50 3.40 9.54
CA LEU A 364 -0.56 3.41 8.08
C LEU A 364 -1.31 4.66 7.59
N PRO A 365 -0.93 5.20 6.42
CA PRO A 365 -1.59 6.37 5.85
C PRO A 365 -3.06 6.12 5.53
N GLU A 366 -3.86 7.17 5.51
CA GLU A 366 -5.33 7.11 5.46
C GLU A 366 -5.89 6.36 4.25
N PHE A 367 -5.16 6.35 3.12
CA PHE A 367 -5.57 5.62 1.91
C PHE A 367 -5.39 4.09 2.03
N VAL A 368 -4.68 3.60 3.04
CA VAL A 368 -4.56 2.16 3.34
C VAL A 368 -5.74 1.75 4.19
N ARG A 369 -6.75 1.18 3.55
CA ARG A 369 -8.02 0.77 4.16
C ARG A 369 -8.33 -0.69 3.83
N LEU A 370 -9.28 -1.28 4.56
CA LEU A 370 -9.80 -2.63 4.28
C LEU A 370 -10.94 -2.64 3.25
N GLU A 371 -11.32 -1.45 2.76
CA GLU A 371 -12.43 -1.24 1.85
C GLU A 371 -11.92 -0.40 0.67
N GLN A 372 -12.34 -0.76 -0.54
CA GLN A 372 -12.10 0.00 -1.76
C GLN A 372 -13.40 0.58 -2.27
N TYR A 373 -13.33 1.80 -2.81
CA TYR A 373 -14.45 2.37 -3.53
C TYR A 373 -14.54 1.72 -4.90
N ASP A 374 -15.70 1.13 -5.20
CA ASP A 374 -16.00 0.60 -6.53
C ASP A 374 -16.74 1.68 -7.33
N ASP A 375 -16.06 2.22 -8.34
CA ASP A 375 -16.59 3.24 -9.24
C ASP A 375 -17.86 2.78 -9.98
N PHE A 376 -18.07 1.47 -10.16
CA PHE A 376 -19.25 0.95 -10.86
C PHE A 376 -20.49 0.83 -9.96
N SER A 377 -20.29 0.47 -8.69
CA SER A 377 -21.39 0.32 -7.73
C SER A 377 -21.61 1.53 -6.84
N GLU A 378 -20.76 2.55 -6.97
CA GLU A 378 -20.68 3.76 -6.12
C GLU A 378 -20.66 3.43 -4.62
N LYS A 379 -20.10 2.26 -4.26
CA LYS A 379 -20.12 1.70 -2.91
C LYS A 379 -18.73 1.28 -2.48
N GLN A 380 -18.52 1.32 -1.16
CA GLN A 380 -17.36 0.70 -0.54
C GLN A 380 -17.56 -0.81 -0.54
N GLN A 381 -16.63 -1.53 -1.18
CA GLN A 381 -16.57 -2.98 -1.13
C GLN A 381 -15.38 -3.42 -0.29
N PRO A 382 -15.52 -4.48 0.52
CA PRO A 382 -14.41 -5.04 1.26
C PRO A 382 -13.36 -5.58 0.28
N ILE A 383 -12.10 -5.37 0.60
CA ILE A 383 -10.98 -5.95 -0.15
C ILE A 383 -11.05 -7.48 0.00
N GLU A 384 -10.70 -8.20 -1.08
CA GLU A 384 -10.58 -9.65 -1.08
C GLU A 384 -9.68 -10.15 0.06
N GLN A 385 -10.15 -11.12 0.84
CA GLN A 385 -9.42 -11.64 2.00
C GLN A 385 -8.01 -12.13 1.63
N ASN A 386 -7.84 -12.76 0.46
CA ASN A 386 -6.55 -13.24 -0.01
C ASN A 386 -5.55 -12.09 -0.26
N ALA A 387 -6.02 -10.93 -0.72
CA ALA A 387 -5.18 -9.75 -0.89
C ALA A 387 -4.75 -9.19 0.48
N LEU A 388 -5.67 -9.16 1.45
CA LEU A 388 -5.37 -8.74 2.82
C LEU A 388 -4.34 -9.67 3.48
N ASP A 389 -4.47 -10.98 3.27
CA ASP A 389 -3.52 -11.97 3.75
C ASP A 389 -2.15 -11.83 3.06
N PHE A 390 -2.12 -11.58 1.74
CA PHE A 390 -0.90 -11.32 0.98
C PHE A 390 -0.15 -10.10 1.52
N PHE A 391 -0.83 -8.95 1.66
CA PHE A 391 -0.21 -7.74 2.20
C PHE A 391 0.01 -7.78 3.71
N LYS A 392 -0.48 -8.84 4.38
CA LYS A 392 -0.54 -8.94 5.85
C LYS A 392 -1.30 -7.77 6.48
N LEU A 393 -2.20 -7.16 5.72
CA LEU A 393 -3.13 -6.10 6.11
C LEU A 393 -4.36 -6.73 6.76
N ASN A 394 -4.17 -7.59 7.75
CA ASN A 394 -5.27 -8.02 8.60
C ASN A 394 -4.73 -8.81 9.79
N LYS A 395 -4.64 -8.09 10.91
CA LYS A 395 -5.00 -8.51 12.25
C LYS A 395 -5.21 -7.21 13.01
N LYS A 396 -6.20 -7.19 13.91
CA LYS A 396 -6.19 -6.21 14.99
C LYS A 396 -4.78 -6.14 15.60
N PRO A 397 -4.34 -4.99 16.11
CA PRO A 397 -3.00 -4.87 16.67
C PRO A 397 -2.70 -6.03 17.62
N SER A 398 -1.49 -6.57 17.54
CA SER A 398 -1.12 -7.72 18.37
C SER A 398 -1.23 -7.39 19.86
N TYR A 399 -1.49 -8.40 20.70
CA TYR A 399 -1.54 -8.22 22.16
C TYR A 399 -0.31 -7.48 22.70
N ALA A 400 0.88 -7.81 22.18
CA ALA A 400 2.13 -7.16 22.59
C ALA A 400 2.13 -5.65 22.31
N LEU A 401 1.57 -5.20 21.18
CA LEU A 401 1.43 -3.78 20.85
C LEU A 401 0.40 -3.10 21.75
N VAL A 402 -0.77 -3.70 21.94
CA VAL A 402 -1.82 -3.14 22.81
C VAL A 402 -1.34 -3.01 24.26
N GLN A 403 -0.66 -4.04 24.76
CA GLN A 403 -0.06 -4.04 26.09
C GLN A 403 1.06 -3.01 26.22
N LYS A 404 1.93 -2.86 25.21
CA LYS A 404 2.97 -1.83 25.18
C LYS A 404 2.33 -0.43 25.19
N ASN A 405 1.25 -0.23 24.44
CA ASN A 405 0.49 1.02 24.41
C ASN A 405 -0.07 1.37 25.81
N LEU A 406 -0.72 0.40 26.47
CA LEU A 406 -1.20 0.56 27.85
C LEU A 406 -0.06 0.86 28.83
N SER A 407 1.08 0.19 28.68
CA SER A 407 2.25 0.39 29.55
C SER A 407 2.85 1.78 29.39
N ASN A 408 2.88 2.33 28.16
CA ASN A 408 3.33 3.69 27.90
C ASN A 408 2.42 4.73 28.54
N LEU A 409 1.09 4.53 28.45
CA LEU A 409 0.11 5.36 29.14
C LEU A 409 0.32 5.30 30.66
N ALA A 410 0.44 4.11 31.25
CA ALA A 410 0.66 3.94 32.68
C ALA A 410 1.92 4.67 33.17
N LYS A 411 3.05 4.53 32.47
CA LYS A 411 4.30 5.24 32.78
C LYS A 411 4.15 6.76 32.72
N LYS A 412 3.51 7.29 31.67
CA LYS A 412 3.34 8.74 31.50
C LYS A 412 2.48 9.36 32.61
N PHE A 413 1.39 8.69 32.99
CA PHE A 413 0.51 9.18 34.07
C PHE A 413 1.15 9.03 35.46
N SER A 414 1.98 8.00 35.67
CA SER A 414 2.78 7.85 36.91
C SER A 414 3.86 8.96 37.05
N LEU A 415 4.63 9.23 35.99
CA LEU A 415 5.72 10.23 36.01
C LEU A 415 5.24 11.67 36.20
N LYS A 416 4.10 12.04 35.60
CA LYS A 416 3.51 13.38 35.80
C LYS A 416 3.20 13.63 37.27
N TYR A 417 2.72 12.63 37.99
CA TYR A 417 2.37 12.76 39.40
C TYR A 417 3.60 12.92 40.30
N HIS A 418 4.67 12.16 40.04
CA HIS A 418 5.93 12.28 40.79
C HIS A 418 6.62 13.65 40.61
N LYS A 419 6.55 14.27 39.42
CA LYS A 419 7.10 15.62 39.21
C LYS A 419 6.31 16.72 39.93
N ILE A 420 4.99 16.57 40.06
CA ILE A 420 4.12 17.51 40.79
C ILE A 420 4.36 17.39 42.30
N ASN A 421 4.52 16.18 42.83
CA ASN A 421 4.74 15.97 44.27
C ASN A 421 6.14 16.35 44.76
N ASN A 422 7.15 16.38 43.88
CA ASN A 422 8.54 16.69 44.26
C ASN A 422 8.92 18.19 44.15
N ASN A 423 8.06 19.04 43.57
CA ASN A 423 8.30 20.49 43.45
C ASN A 423 7.16 21.30 44.10
N PRO A 424 7.26 21.67 45.39
CA PRO A 424 6.21 22.41 46.10
C PRO A 424 6.07 23.90 45.73
N LYS A 425 6.68 24.38 44.63
CA LYS A 425 6.83 25.83 44.36
C LYS A 425 6.23 26.37 43.05
N SER A 426 5.62 25.54 42.21
CA SER A 426 4.85 26.05 41.06
C SER A 426 3.37 25.94 41.38
N SER A 427 2.69 27.09 41.48
CA SER A 427 1.24 27.20 41.50
C SER A 427 0.61 26.26 40.46
N PRO A 428 -0.49 25.57 40.78
CA PRO A 428 -1.13 24.67 39.84
C PRO A 428 -1.73 25.52 38.72
N THR A 429 -1.10 25.50 37.54
CA THR A 429 -1.77 25.96 36.32
C THR A 429 -2.89 24.96 36.06
N VAL A 430 -4.09 25.32 36.50
CA VAL A 430 -5.34 24.62 36.26
C VAL A 430 -5.67 24.75 34.78
N ILE A 431 -5.11 23.87 33.95
CA ILE A 431 -5.75 23.50 32.69
C ILE A 431 -6.93 22.60 33.07
N PRO A 432 -8.12 22.70 32.45
CA PRO A 432 -9.26 21.85 32.80
C PRO A 432 -8.94 20.38 32.53
N GLN A 433 -8.47 19.66 33.55
CA GLN A 433 -7.95 18.29 33.44
C GLN A 433 -9.05 17.24 33.22
N GLN A 434 -10.34 17.62 33.26
CA GLN A 434 -11.47 16.71 33.01
C GLN A 434 -11.48 16.20 31.56
N GLY A 435 -11.19 17.05 30.57
CA GLY A 435 -11.19 16.63 29.16
C GLY A 435 -10.15 15.56 28.86
N THR A 436 -8.98 15.61 29.50
CA THR A 436 -7.93 14.59 29.32
C THR A 436 -8.31 13.25 29.96
N ASP A 437 -8.98 13.29 31.13
CA ASP A 437 -9.46 12.07 31.79
C ASP A 437 -10.53 11.39 30.90
N ASP A 438 -11.47 12.15 30.32
CA ASP A 438 -12.53 11.59 29.46
C ASP A 438 -11.97 10.94 28.18
N ILE A 439 -10.98 11.57 27.54
CA ILE A 439 -10.27 10.98 26.38
C ILE A 439 -9.57 9.67 26.80
N LEU A 440 -8.90 9.67 27.97
CA LEU A 440 -8.23 8.47 28.49
C LEU A 440 -9.21 7.33 28.75
N ILE A 441 -10.34 7.61 29.42
CA ILE A 441 -11.40 6.62 29.67
C ILE A 441 -11.89 6.07 28.34
N SER A 442 -12.17 6.92 27.36
CA SER A 442 -12.62 6.52 26.02
C SER A 442 -11.63 5.57 25.33
N VAL A 443 -10.33 5.84 25.44
CA VAL A 443 -9.27 4.94 24.93
C VAL A 443 -9.22 3.63 25.72
N LEU A 444 -9.26 3.68 27.05
CA LEU A 444 -9.20 2.51 27.90
C LEU A 444 -10.38 1.56 27.67
N LYS A 445 -11.58 2.10 27.41
CA LYS A 445 -12.73 1.30 26.98
C LYS A 445 -12.43 0.49 25.71
N THR A 446 -11.78 1.10 24.71
CA THR A 446 -11.34 0.39 23.51
C THR A 446 -10.32 -0.71 23.83
N ILE A 447 -9.35 -0.44 24.71
CA ILE A 447 -8.34 -1.42 25.13
C ILE A 447 -8.94 -2.59 25.92
N TYR A 448 -9.85 -2.31 26.87
CA TYR A 448 -10.50 -3.35 27.66
C TYR A 448 -11.49 -4.17 26.83
N HIS A 449 -12.19 -3.53 25.89
CA HIS A 449 -13.00 -4.24 24.90
C HIS A 449 -12.15 -5.24 24.10
N TYR A 450 -10.97 -4.82 23.64
CA TYR A 450 -10.02 -5.70 22.97
C TYR A 450 -9.62 -6.89 23.86
N PHE A 451 -9.29 -6.66 25.14
CA PHE A 451 -8.90 -7.73 26.06
C PHE A 451 -10.03 -8.72 26.40
N GLN A 452 -11.28 -8.26 26.47
CA GLN A 452 -12.41 -9.11 26.80
C GLN A 452 -12.94 -9.87 25.58
N TYR A 453 -13.04 -9.24 24.42
CA TYR A 453 -13.80 -9.76 23.29
C TYR A 453 -12.96 -10.14 22.07
N GLU A 454 -11.88 -9.41 21.77
CA GLU A 454 -11.11 -9.62 20.53
C GLU A 454 -9.95 -10.62 20.70
N ILE A 455 -9.48 -10.87 21.93
CA ILE A 455 -8.49 -11.90 22.20
C ILE A 455 -9.09 -13.30 22.02
N LYS A 456 -8.38 -14.14 21.26
CA LYS A 456 -8.68 -15.57 21.10
C LYS A 456 -8.81 -16.27 22.46
N HIS A 457 -9.90 -17.00 22.65
CA HIS A 457 -10.25 -17.67 23.91
C HIS A 457 -9.08 -18.49 24.51
N GLU A 458 -8.36 -19.24 23.68
CA GLU A 458 -7.22 -20.09 24.09
C GLU A 458 -6.09 -19.33 24.79
N ARG A 459 -5.82 -18.08 24.41
CA ARG A 459 -4.73 -17.26 24.98
C ARG A 459 -5.18 -16.35 26.12
N ARG A 460 -6.49 -16.28 26.37
CA ARG A 460 -7.10 -15.31 27.28
C ARG A 460 -6.62 -15.51 28.72
N ALA A 461 -6.61 -16.75 29.21
CA ALA A 461 -6.19 -17.07 30.59
C ALA A 461 -4.73 -16.69 30.86
N GLU A 462 -3.83 -16.98 29.91
CA GLU A 462 -2.40 -16.61 30.00
C GLU A 462 -2.22 -15.09 30.05
N ILE A 463 -2.94 -14.38 29.17
CA ILE A 463 -2.89 -12.92 29.09
C ILE A 463 -3.45 -12.26 30.34
N TYR A 464 -4.55 -12.78 30.91
CA TYR A 464 -5.12 -12.23 32.14
C TYR A 464 -4.18 -12.41 33.31
N LYS A 465 -3.53 -13.56 33.43
CA LYS A 465 -2.48 -13.78 34.44
C LYS A 465 -1.30 -12.83 34.27
N GLU A 466 -0.89 -12.52 33.05
CA GLU A 466 0.18 -11.52 32.81
C GLU A 466 -0.25 -10.09 33.22
N LEU A 467 -1.52 -9.75 33.06
CA LEU A 467 -2.06 -8.43 33.38
C LEU A 467 -2.38 -8.25 34.88
N GLU A 468 -2.59 -9.34 35.63
CA GLU A 468 -2.86 -9.32 37.08
C GLU A 468 -1.76 -8.58 37.87
N ASP A 469 -0.50 -8.81 37.50
CA ASP A 469 0.68 -8.20 38.13
C ASP A 469 1.05 -6.83 37.54
N ARG A 470 0.17 -6.21 36.73
CA ARG A 470 0.44 -4.91 36.08
C ARG A 470 -0.53 -3.82 36.52
N GLU A 471 -0.02 -2.59 36.54
CA GLU A 471 -0.83 -1.38 36.71
C GLU A 471 -1.59 -1.07 35.43
N CYS A 472 -2.78 -1.67 35.30
CA CYS A 472 -3.58 -1.61 34.08
C CYS A 472 -4.93 -0.91 34.26
N ILE A 473 -5.32 -0.56 35.49
CA ILE A 473 -6.61 0.09 35.78
C ILE A 473 -6.39 1.54 36.19
N TYR A 474 -7.01 2.48 35.47
CA TYR A 474 -6.94 3.91 35.80
C TYR A 474 -7.92 4.28 36.93
N SER A 475 -7.41 4.93 37.99
CA SER A 475 -8.23 5.52 39.05
C SER A 475 -8.38 7.03 38.81
N ARG A 476 -9.61 7.53 38.57
CA ARG A 476 -9.86 8.99 38.47
C ARG A 476 -9.48 9.73 39.75
N THR A 477 -9.77 9.15 40.92
CA THR A 477 -9.48 9.74 42.23
C THR A 477 -7.98 9.98 42.44
N ARG A 478 -7.14 9.08 41.96
CA ARG A 478 -5.67 9.18 42.09
C ARG A 478 -4.97 9.69 40.83
N ARG A 479 -5.67 9.71 39.70
CA ARG A 479 -5.12 9.98 38.36
C ARG A 479 -3.87 9.17 38.03
N GLN A 480 -3.91 7.90 38.41
CA GLN A 480 -2.81 6.96 38.20
C GLN A 480 -3.34 5.57 37.87
N PHE A 481 -2.50 4.78 37.22
CA PHE A 481 -2.77 3.37 36.99
C PHE A 481 -2.43 2.57 38.24
N LEU A 482 -3.24 1.57 38.53
CA LEU A 482 -3.16 0.73 39.71
C LEU A 482 -3.42 -0.73 39.33
N HIS A 483 -2.97 -1.63 40.19
CA HIS A 483 -3.21 -3.07 40.07
C HIS A 483 -4.66 -3.42 40.37
N GLY A 484 -5.18 -4.50 39.76
CA GLY A 484 -6.55 -4.98 39.97
C GLY A 484 -6.92 -5.22 41.44
N LYS A 485 -5.98 -5.73 42.24
CA LYS A 485 -6.16 -6.02 43.68
C LYS A 485 -6.56 -4.83 44.56
N TYR A 486 -6.45 -3.60 44.07
CA TYR A 486 -6.86 -2.40 44.78
C TYR A 486 -8.29 -1.96 44.46
N PHE A 487 -8.97 -2.63 43.53
CA PHE A 487 -10.32 -2.27 43.11
C PHE A 487 -11.36 -3.31 43.54
N CYS A 488 -12.57 -2.82 43.74
CA CYS A 488 -13.76 -3.62 43.95
C CYS A 488 -14.91 -3.09 43.07
N LEU A 489 -15.59 -3.97 42.35
CA LEU A 489 -16.64 -3.62 41.38
C LEU A 489 -17.85 -2.96 42.06
N ASN A 490 -18.47 -3.66 43.00
CA ASN A 490 -19.71 -3.21 43.66
C ASN A 490 -19.43 -2.44 44.96
N LEU A 491 -18.34 -1.67 45.00
CA LEU A 491 -17.98 -0.90 46.20
C LEU A 491 -18.61 0.51 46.16
N PRO A 492 -19.42 0.89 47.16
CA PRO A 492 -19.89 2.26 47.30
C PRO A 492 -18.72 3.23 47.52
N ILE A 493 -18.76 4.41 46.89
CA ILE A 493 -17.71 5.44 47.04
C ILE A 493 -17.50 5.81 48.52
N ALA A 494 -18.59 5.82 49.31
CA ALA A 494 -18.55 6.09 50.74
C ALA A 494 -17.67 5.09 51.52
N ASP A 495 -17.46 3.88 50.99
CA ASP A 495 -16.71 2.80 51.64
C ASP A 495 -15.27 2.67 51.11
N GLU A 496 -14.84 3.52 50.16
CA GLU A 496 -13.46 3.54 49.67
C GLU A 496 -12.45 3.92 50.74
N ILE A 497 -11.26 3.30 50.71
CA ILE A 497 -10.17 3.63 51.63
C ILE A 497 -8.86 3.81 50.85
N PRO A 498 -8.66 4.98 50.18
CA PRO A 498 -7.41 5.25 49.47
C PRO A 498 -6.19 5.29 50.42
N PRO A 499 -5.01 4.75 50.03
CA PRO A 499 -4.69 4.13 48.74
C PRO A 499 -4.93 2.61 48.66
N PHE A 500 -5.62 2.01 49.63
CA PHE A 500 -5.71 0.56 49.77
C PHE A 500 -6.87 -0.07 49.01
N LEU A 501 -7.97 0.66 48.86
CA LEU A 501 -9.19 0.17 48.23
C LEU A 501 -9.93 1.30 47.51
N PHE A 502 -10.32 1.04 46.26
CA PHE A 502 -11.04 1.94 45.37
C PHE A 502 -12.25 1.24 44.75
N SER A 503 -13.29 2.01 44.42
CA SER A 503 -14.38 1.52 43.58
C SER A 503 -13.94 1.50 42.12
N LEU A 504 -14.41 0.51 41.35
CA LEU A 504 -14.21 0.54 39.91
C LEU A 504 -15.16 1.56 39.28
N ASP A 505 -14.58 2.40 38.42
CA ASP A 505 -15.32 3.37 37.61
C ASP A 505 -16.47 2.71 36.83
N GLN A 506 -17.66 3.33 36.87
CA GLN A 506 -18.86 2.82 36.23
C GLN A 506 -18.69 2.68 34.70
N ASP A 507 -17.87 3.53 34.09
CA ASP A 507 -17.56 3.46 32.66
C ASP A 507 -16.86 2.15 32.25
N PHE A 508 -16.33 1.40 33.22
CA PHE A 508 -15.62 0.16 33.02
C PHE A 508 -16.44 -1.09 33.37
N HIS A 509 -17.67 -0.95 33.88
CA HIS A 509 -18.49 -2.08 34.35
C HIS A 509 -18.86 -3.07 33.23
N GLU A 510 -18.90 -2.62 31.98
CA GLU A 510 -19.11 -3.49 30.81
C GLU A 510 -18.03 -4.57 30.66
N TYR A 511 -16.82 -4.30 31.15
CA TYR A 511 -15.67 -5.22 31.07
C TYR A 511 -15.41 -5.98 32.37
N LYS A 512 -16.45 -6.19 33.19
CA LYS A 512 -16.36 -6.84 34.50
C LYS A 512 -15.70 -8.23 34.45
N GLU A 513 -15.93 -9.01 33.39
CA GLU A 513 -15.34 -10.35 33.26
C GLU A 513 -13.82 -10.24 33.19
N PHE A 514 -13.29 -9.34 32.35
CA PHE A 514 -11.87 -9.04 32.29
C PHE A 514 -11.33 -8.60 33.65
N PHE A 515 -11.98 -7.64 34.31
CA PHE A 515 -11.52 -7.09 35.59
C PHE A 515 -11.44 -8.13 36.72
N LEU A 516 -12.44 -9.00 36.84
CA LEU A 516 -12.44 -10.07 37.83
C LEU A 516 -11.24 -11.01 37.65
N HIS A 517 -10.87 -11.31 36.40
CA HIS A 517 -9.74 -12.20 36.11
C HIS A 517 -8.37 -11.56 36.38
N ILE A 518 -8.26 -10.23 36.36
CA ILE A 518 -7.01 -9.51 36.68
C ILE A 518 -6.93 -9.07 38.15
N GLY A 519 -7.75 -9.64 39.02
CA GLY A 519 -7.66 -9.49 40.47
C GLY A 519 -8.58 -8.42 41.10
N VAL A 520 -9.50 -7.83 40.33
CA VAL A 520 -10.54 -6.93 40.89
C VAL A 520 -11.53 -7.77 41.71
N GLN A 521 -11.87 -7.30 42.91
CA GLN A 521 -12.84 -7.99 43.76
C GLN A 521 -14.28 -7.73 43.26
N ALA A 522 -15.14 -8.76 43.28
CA ALA A 522 -16.53 -8.62 42.85
C ALA A 522 -17.33 -7.75 43.82
N ASP A 523 -17.32 -8.13 45.09
CA ASP A 523 -18.13 -7.53 46.14
C ASP A 523 -17.28 -7.17 47.36
N PRO A 524 -17.64 -6.08 48.06
CA PRO A 524 -16.99 -5.74 49.31
C PRO A 524 -17.23 -6.83 50.36
N HIS A 525 -16.15 -7.31 50.97
CA HIS A 525 -16.21 -8.33 52.02
C HIS A 525 -15.37 -7.94 53.23
N PRO A 526 -15.67 -8.45 54.43
CA PRO A 526 -14.99 -8.04 55.67
C PRO A 526 -13.47 -8.22 55.61
N MET A 527 -13.00 -9.34 55.05
CA MET A 527 -11.56 -9.64 54.99
C MET A 527 -10.75 -8.60 54.20
N LEU A 528 -11.36 -7.88 53.26
CA LEU A 528 -10.74 -6.80 52.52
C LEU A 528 -10.32 -5.67 53.48
N TYR A 529 -11.21 -5.28 54.38
CA TYR A 529 -10.95 -4.26 55.39
C TYR A 529 -10.07 -4.76 56.52
N GLY A 530 -10.18 -6.04 56.90
CA GLY A 530 -9.27 -6.68 57.85
C GLY A 530 -7.82 -6.65 57.34
N ASP A 531 -7.63 -6.88 56.05
CA ASP A 531 -6.32 -6.78 55.39
C ASP A 531 -5.77 -5.36 55.36
N ILE A 532 -6.62 -4.34 55.21
CA ILE A 532 -6.23 -2.93 55.31
C ILE A 532 -5.73 -2.62 56.73
N LEU A 533 -6.47 -3.03 57.76
CA LEU A 533 -6.08 -2.86 59.17
C LEU A 533 -4.74 -3.55 59.46
N ARG A 534 -4.54 -4.76 58.94
CA ARG A 534 -3.26 -5.48 59.04
C ARG A 534 -2.11 -4.80 58.29
N LYS A 535 -2.38 -4.17 57.14
CA LYS A 535 -1.37 -3.41 56.39
C LYS A 535 -1.00 -2.12 57.13
N LEU A 536 -1.99 -1.41 57.66
CA LEU A 536 -1.79 -0.20 58.47
C LEU A 536 -0.99 -0.51 59.74
N SER A 537 -1.31 -1.59 60.46
CA SER A 537 -0.58 -1.95 61.68
C SER A 537 0.90 -2.25 61.43
N LYS A 538 1.24 -2.85 60.28
CA LYS A 538 2.64 -3.07 59.86
C LYS A 538 3.38 -1.76 59.54
N VAL A 539 2.70 -0.77 59.00
CA VAL A 539 3.30 0.54 58.68
C VAL A 539 3.53 1.35 59.95
N CYS A 540 2.63 1.25 60.92
CA CYS A 540 2.69 2.03 62.16
C CYS A 540 3.50 1.37 63.28
N ASP A 541 3.95 0.11 63.12
CA ASP A 541 4.82 -0.63 64.07
C ASP A 541 4.39 -0.55 65.55
N GLN A 542 3.07 -0.60 65.81
CA GLN A 542 2.45 -0.44 67.14
C GLN A 542 2.62 0.94 67.82
N ASP A 543 3.07 1.94 67.08
CA ASP A 543 3.11 3.33 67.52
C ASP A 543 1.74 4.01 67.38
N TYR A 544 1.62 5.23 67.90
CA TYR A 544 0.42 6.05 67.79
C TYR A 544 0.06 6.35 66.33
N LEU A 545 -1.19 6.08 65.94
CA LEU A 545 -1.70 6.43 64.62
C LEU A 545 -1.77 7.95 64.48
N ASN A 546 -1.23 8.51 63.40
CA ASN A 546 -1.49 9.90 63.09
C ASN A 546 -2.96 10.11 62.67
N SER A 547 -3.42 11.37 62.60
CA SER A 547 -4.83 11.68 62.31
C SER A 547 -5.35 11.04 61.00
N ASN A 548 -4.51 10.90 59.97
CA ASN A 548 -4.91 10.29 58.70
C ASN A 548 -5.00 8.76 58.78
N GLU A 549 -4.04 8.14 59.45
CA GLU A 549 -4.03 6.69 59.71
C GLU A 549 -5.18 6.29 60.62
N LEU A 550 -5.47 7.10 61.64
CA LEU A 550 -6.59 6.89 62.54
C LEU A 550 -7.92 6.93 61.79
N CYS A 551 -8.18 7.96 60.99
CA CYS A 551 -9.39 8.06 60.17
C CYS A 551 -9.55 6.85 59.22
N LYS A 552 -8.48 6.42 58.55
CA LYS A 552 -8.52 5.25 57.67
C LYS A 552 -8.74 3.95 58.43
N SER A 553 -8.12 3.81 59.60
CA SER A 553 -8.26 2.63 60.46
C SER A 553 -9.67 2.52 61.02
N LEU A 554 -10.24 3.63 61.51
CA LEU A 554 -11.62 3.68 61.97
C LEU A 554 -12.60 3.36 60.84
N LYS A 555 -12.41 3.93 59.66
CA LYS A 555 -13.24 3.63 58.48
C LYS A 555 -13.12 2.16 58.06
N ALA A 556 -11.92 1.60 58.06
CA ALA A 556 -11.71 0.19 57.76
C ALA A 556 -12.40 -0.72 58.80
N MET A 557 -12.31 -0.37 60.09
CA MET A 557 -12.98 -1.09 61.17
C MET A 557 -14.51 -0.99 61.05
N GLU A 558 -15.06 0.19 60.76
CA GLU A 558 -16.48 0.39 60.51
C GLU A 558 -16.97 -0.47 59.34
N CYS A 559 -16.30 -0.41 58.19
CA CYS A 559 -16.65 -1.19 57.02
C CYS A 559 -16.49 -2.70 57.28
N PHE A 560 -15.46 -3.11 58.03
CA PHE A 560 -15.28 -4.50 58.44
C PHE A 560 -16.53 -5.04 59.13
N PHE A 561 -17.04 -4.34 60.16
CA PHE A 561 -18.23 -4.77 60.89
C PHE A 561 -19.52 -4.61 60.08
N LYS A 562 -19.65 -3.55 59.29
CA LYS A 562 -20.78 -3.33 58.37
C LYS A 562 -20.98 -4.53 57.44
N TYR A 563 -19.91 -4.98 56.78
CA TYR A 563 -19.98 -6.13 55.88
C TYR A 563 -19.99 -7.46 56.62
N LEU A 564 -19.46 -7.53 57.85
CA LEU A 564 -19.51 -8.76 58.65
C LEU A 564 -20.96 -9.10 59.03
N ALA A 565 -21.75 -8.09 59.40
CA ALA A 565 -23.15 -8.24 59.75
C ALA A 565 -24.03 -8.79 58.60
N ILE A 566 -23.64 -8.53 57.35
CA ILE A 566 -24.40 -8.89 56.15
C ILE A 566 -23.85 -10.18 55.51
N ASN A 567 -22.64 -10.59 55.89
CA ASN A 567 -21.96 -11.73 55.28
C ASN A 567 -22.39 -13.05 55.95
N SER A 568 -23.08 -13.90 55.21
CA SER A 568 -23.55 -15.22 55.66
C SER A 568 -22.48 -16.32 55.68
N THR A 569 -21.29 -16.07 55.09
CA THR A 569 -20.21 -17.06 54.97
C THR A 569 -19.25 -17.04 56.16
N ILE A 570 -19.21 -15.96 56.93
CA ILE A 570 -18.37 -15.84 58.12
C ILE A 570 -19.22 -16.20 59.34
N ASN A 571 -18.88 -17.31 59.99
CA ASN A 571 -19.54 -17.79 61.19
C ASN A 571 -18.58 -17.78 62.39
N SER A 572 -19.06 -18.18 63.57
CA SER A 572 -18.28 -18.22 64.80
C SER A 572 -17.06 -19.16 64.76
N GLN A 573 -16.94 -20.01 63.74
CA GLN A 573 -15.80 -20.91 63.52
C GLN A 573 -14.81 -20.37 62.49
N THR A 574 -15.15 -19.30 61.76
CA THR A 574 -14.27 -18.69 60.78
C THR A 574 -13.12 -17.99 61.51
N LYS A 575 -11.93 -18.61 61.48
CA LYS A 575 -10.72 -17.96 61.97
C LYS A 575 -10.42 -16.73 61.13
N LEU A 576 -10.32 -15.59 61.78
CA LEU A 576 -9.92 -14.32 61.18
C LEU A 576 -8.42 -14.11 61.40
N PRO A 577 -7.55 -14.53 60.47
CA PRO A 577 -6.10 -14.49 60.71
C PRO A 577 -5.60 -13.04 60.77
N GLY A 578 -5.19 -12.61 61.96
CA GLY A 578 -4.47 -11.36 62.16
C GLY A 578 -5.32 -10.10 61.97
N LEU A 579 -6.53 -10.10 62.55
CA LEU A 579 -7.34 -8.89 62.66
C LEU A 579 -6.71 -7.92 63.65
N TYR A 580 -6.65 -6.64 63.28
CA TYR A 580 -6.22 -5.54 64.16
C TYR A 580 -7.40 -4.60 64.39
N LEU A 581 -7.56 -4.11 65.62
CA LEU A 581 -8.61 -3.16 65.98
C LEU A 581 -7.98 -1.90 66.55
N VAL A 582 -8.68 -0.78 66.37
CA VAL A 582 -8.28 0.51 66.93
C VAL A 582 -8.66 0.56 68.40
N THR A 583 -7.72 0.86 69.28
CA THR A 583 -7.96 1.01 70.73
C THR A 583 -8.20 2.47 71.13
N ASN A 584 -8.62 2.69 72.38
CA ASN A 584 -8.77 4.03 72.96
C ASN A 584 -7.46 4.83 73.01
N ASP A 585 -6.32 4.14 72.97
CA ASP A 585 -4.98 4.76 72.92
C ASP A 585 -4.56 5.11 71.48
N PHE A 586 -5.47 5.07 70.51
CA PHE A 586 -5.22 5.36 69.10
C PHE A 586 -4.13 4.47 68.48
N LYS A 587 -4.10 3.18 68.86
CA LYS A 587 -3.17 2.18 68.34
C LYS A 587 -3.92 1.04 67.65
N LEU A 588 -3.27 0.39 66.68
CA LEU A 588 -3.75 -0.86 66.09
C LEU A 588 -3.18 -2.05 66.84
N VAL A 589 -4.04 -2.76 67.57
CA VAL A 589 -3.66 -3.93 68.38
C VAL A 589 -4.33 -5.17 67.80
N LYS A 590 -3.67 -6.34 67.87
CA LYS A 590 -4.25 -7.59 67.40
C LYS A 590 -5.50 -7.90 68.22
N SER A 591 -6.57 -8.35 67.57
CA SER A 591 -7.84 -8.66 68.22
C SER A 591 -7.72 -9.63 69.40
N ASN A 592 -6.77 -10.57 69.33
CA ASN A 592 -6.56 -11.58 70.37
C ASN A 592 -5.86 -11.03 71.63
N ASP A 593 -5.26 -9.84 71.52
CA ASP A 593 -4.59 -9.16 72.63
C ASP A 593 -5.53 -8.12 73.29
N ILE A 594 -6.78 -8.00 72.80
CA ILE A 594 -7.75 -7.01 73.26
C ILE A 594 -8.79 -7.66 74.16
N VAL A 595 -9.01 -7.05 75.32
CA VAL A 595 -10.12 -7.37 76.22
C VAL A 595 -11.27 -6.41 75.91
N ILE A 596 -12.36 -6.93 75.35
CA ILE A 596 -13.59 -6.17 75.10
C ILE A 596 -14.43 -6.16 76.39
N MET A 597 -14.76 -4.99 76.90
CA MET A 597 -15.59 -4.82 78.10
C MET A 597 -16.89 -4.10 77.73
N ASP A 598 -18.01 -4.83 77.70
CA ASP A 598 -19.32 -4.28 77.36
C ASP A 598 -19.92 -3.39 78.45
N ASP A 599 -19.39 -3.45 79.69
CA ASP A 599 -19.89 -2.69 80.83
C ASP A 599 -18.77 -2.34 81.82
N LYS A 600 -18.60 -1.04 82.12
CA LYS A 600 -17.67 -0.51 83.13
C LYS A 600 -17.94 -1.06 84.53
N SER A 601 -19.17 -1.51 84.82
CA SER A 601 -19.56 -2.04 86.13
C SER A 601 -18.93 -3.40 86.47
N LYS A 602 -18.35 -4.10 85.48
CA LYS A 602 -17.77 -5.45 85.64
C LYS A 602 -16.25 -5.46 85.88
N LEU A 603 -15.63 -4.30 86.09
CA LEU A 603 -14.18 -4.15 86.28
C LEU A 603 -13.64 -4.99 87.45
N ASP A 604 -14.42 -5.11 88.53
CA ASP A 604 -14.07 -5.89 89.73
C ASP A 604 -14.11 -7.42 89.49
N TYR A 605 -14.70 -7.88 88.39
CA TYR A 605 -14.81 -9.29 88.05
C TYR A 605 -13.58 -9.80 87.27
N MET A 606 -12.92 -8.91 86.52
CA MET A 606 -11.75 -9.21 85.68
C MET A 606 -10.48 -9.51 86.50
N THR A 607 -10.30 -8.88 87.65
CA THR A 607 -9.17 -9.18 88.57
C THR A 607 -9.22 -10.59 89.16
N LYS A 608 -10.33 -11.33 88.95
CA LYS A 608 -10.54 -12.69 89.46
C LYS A 608 -10.56 -13.78 88.39
N LEU A 609 -10.44 -13.45 87.10
CA LEU A 609 -10.49 -14.43 86.02
C LEU A 609 -9.09 -14.93 85.63
N VAL A 610 -8.85 -16.21 85.88
CA VAL A 610 -7.66 -16.95 85.42
C VAL A 610 -7.69 -17.04 83.88
N HIS A 611 -6.54 -16.82 83.25
CA HIS A 611 -6.29 -16.43 81.85
C HIS A 611 -6.79 -17.36 80.71
N ASP A 612 -7.64 -18.37 80.94
CA ASP A 612 -7.79 -19.46 79.96
C ASP A 612 -9.19 -19.66 79.35
N LYS A 613 -10.15 -18.74 79.51
CA LYS A 613 -11.45 -18.86 78.81
C LYS A 613 -11.99 -17.52 78.30
N PHE A 614 -11.90 -17.32 76.99
CA PHE A 614 -12.61 -16.27 76.27
C PHE A 614 -13.77 -16.87 75.47
N MET A 615 -14.98 -16.44 75.77
CA MET A 615 -16.18 -16.66 74.97
C MET A 615 -16.54 -15.33 74.31
N PHE A 616 -16.60 -15.31 72.97
CA PHE A 616 -17.32 -14.26 72.25
C PHE A 616 -18.81 -14.52 72.47
N ASN A 617 -19.55 -13.50 72.94
CA ASN A 617 -21.01 -13.47 72.85
C ASN A 617 -21.42 -12.59 71.67
#